data_AF-A0A3M8H7H9-F1
#
_entry.id   AF-A0A3M8H7H9-F1
#
_cell.length_a   1.000
_cell.length_b   1.000
_cell.length_c   1.000
_cell.angle_alpha   90.00
_cell.angle_beta   90.00
_cell.angle_gamma   90.00
#
_symmetry.space_group_name_H-M   'P 1'
#
loop_
_entity.id
_entity.type
_entity.pdbx_description
1 polymer ?
#
loop_
_entity_poly.entity_id
_entity_poly.type
_entity_poly.pdbx_seq_one_letter_code
_entity_poly.pdbx_strand_id
1 'polypeptide(L)'
;MEKKNHELALIDYKKGLKYKEIAEKYDVSINTVKSWHRRYDWAKKITENDDNEEQNSNELHTKTVKNEKYKRTRKNIEASLRKQLEEKGVIQAHYSDLINDYMSLWDVKNKLIADIEERGVTVLVANGRSVNKKKNDSVTELNKTNAQMLKLLSELGLDASKVEKPGGDDGDDV
;
A
#
# COMPACT_ATOMS: atom_id res chain seq x y z
N MET A 1 -2.96 13.38 -35.02
CA MET A 1 -1.72 13.02 -35.75
C MET A 1 -1.74 11.53 -35.95
N GLU A 2 -1.71 11.09 -37.21
CA GLU A 2 -1.74 9.66 -37.58
C GLU A 2 -0.38 9.04 -37.24
N LYS A 3 -0.37 8.02 -36.39
CA LYS A 3 0.88 7.34 -35.99
C LYS A 3 1.40 6.55 -37.18
N LYS A 4 2.68 6.73 -37.51
CA LYS A 4 3.30 6.04 -38.64
C LYS A 4 3.38 4.54 -38.35
N ASN A 5 3.18 3.70 -39.37
CA ASN A 5 3.13 2.22 -39.22
C ASN A 5 4.33 1.63 -38.46
N HIS A 6 5.52 2.21 -38.59
CA HIS A 6 6.72 1.75 -37.87
C HIS A 6 6.67 2.01 -36.34
N GLU A 7 5.91 2.99 -35.88
CA GLU A 7 5.73 3.28 -34.45
C GLU A 7 4.77 2.27 -33.80
N LEU A 8 3.70 1.93 -34.51
CA LEU A 8 2.75 0.91 -34.07
C LEU A 8 3.41 -0.48 -34.08
N ALA A 9 4.21 -0.77 -35.11
CA ALA A 9 5.00 -1.99 -35.20
C ALA A 9 6.04 -2.11 -34.07
N LEU A 10 6.64 -1.00 -33.62
CA LEU A 10 7.52 -0.98 -32.44
C LEU A 10 6.76 -1.33 -31.15
N ILE A 11 5.55 -0.81 -30.98
CA ILE A 11 4.71 -1.12 -29.80
C ILE A 11 4.36 -2.61 -29.78
N ASP A 12 4.01 -3.19 -30.92
CA ASP A 12 3.72 -4.61 -31.02
C ASP A 12 4.95 -5.48 -30.79
N TYR A 13 6.12 -5.05 -31.29
CA TYR A 13 7.39 -5.71 -30.99
C TYR A 13 7.74 -5.66 -29.49
N LYS A 14 7.51 -4.51 -28.82
CA LYS A 14 7.64 -4.39 -27.36
C LYS A 14 6.71 -5.32 -26.58
N LYS A 15 5.52 -5.63 -27.13
CA LYS A 15 4.58 -6.59 -26.56
C LYS A 15 4.97 -8.05 -26.80
N GLY A 16 6.12 -8.31 -27.44
CA GLY A 16 6.65 -9.65 -27.68
C GLY A 16 6.21 -10.29 -29.00
N LEU A 17 5.56 -9.56 -29.92
CA LEU A 17 5.18 -10.12 -31.22
C LEU A 17 6.41 -10.31 -32.11
N LYS A 18 6.45 -11.41 -32.86
CA LYS A 18 7.55 -11.71 -33.78
C LYS A 18 7.39 -10.90 -35.07
N TYR A 19 8.50 -10.67 -35.77
CA TYR A 19 8.49 -9.93 -37.05
C TYR A 19 7.53 -10.49 -38.10
N LYS A 20 7.26 -11.80 -38.08
CA LYS A 20 6.31 -12.44 -38.98
C LYS A 20 4.87 -11.99 -38.71
N GLU A 21 4.48 -11.90 -37.44
CA GLU A 21 3.13 -11.51 -37.01
C GLU A 21 2.90 -10.02 -37.25
N ILE A 22 3.92 -9.20 -37.01
CA ILE A 22 3.89 -7.76 -37.30
C ILE A 22 3.77 -7.51 -38.82
N ALA A 23 4.50 -8.28 -39.62
CA ALA A 23 4.44 -8.20 -41.08
C ALA A 23 3.03 -8.49 -41.60
N GLU A 24 2.42 -9.56 -41.11
CA GLU A 24 1.05 -9.96 -41.46
C GLU A 24 0.01 -8.93 -41.00
N LYS A 25 0.15 -8.40 -39.78
CA LYS A 25 -0.78 -7.42 -39.20
C LYS A 25 -0.82 -6.09 -39.95
N TYR A 26 0.33 -5.63 -40.46
CA TYR A 26 0.44 -4.36 -41.18
C TYR A 26 0.46 -4.53 -42.70
N ASP A 27 0.22 -5.75 -43.19
CA ASP A 27 0.31 -6.13 -44.62
C ASP A 27 1.61 -5.64 -45.29
N VAL A 28 2.73 -5.83 -44.58
CA VAL A 28 4.07 -5.47 -45.07
C VAL A 28 4.97 -6.70 -45.11
N SER A 29 5.99 -6.68 -45.97
CA SER A 29 6.95 -7.78 -45.99
C SER A 29 7.78 -7.83 -44.69
N ILE A 30 8.18 -9.04 -44.28
CA ILE A 30 9.06 -9.23 -43.11
C ILE A 30 10.37 -8.43 -43.22
N ASN A 31 10.85 -8.18 -44.44
CA ASN A 31 12.04 -7.38 -44.70
C ASN A 31 11.80 -5.89 -44.37
N THR A 32 10.58 -5.41 -44.55
CA THR A 32 10.18 -4.04 -44.19
C THR A 32 10.21 -3.87 -42.67
N VAL A 33 9.69 -4.84 -41.93
CA VAL A 33 9.73 -4.86 -40.45
C VAL A 33 11.17 -4.92 -39.94
N LYS A 34 12.01 -5.80 -40.50
CA LYS A 34 13.45 -5.87 -40.17
C LYS A 34 14.17 -4.55 -40.47
N SER A 35 13.82 -3.89 -41.57
CA SER A 35 14.37 -2.59 -41.92
C SER A 35 13.95 -1.50 -40.93
N TRP A 36 12.70 -1.50 -40.45
CA TRP A 36 12.26 -0.59 -39.38
C TRP A 36 13.00 -0.86 -38.08
N HIS A 37 13.13 -2.13 -37.67
CA HIS A 37 13.89 -2.52 -36.48
C HIS A 37 15.32 -1.94 -36.49
N ARG A 38 16.00 -2.02 -37.65
CA ARG A 38 17.34 -1.46 -37.83
C ARG A 38 17.36 0.07 -37.92
N ARG A 39 16.44 0.69 -38.66
CA ARG A 39 16.43 2.15 -38.90
C ARG A 39 16.04 2.97 -37.68
N TYR A 40 15.14 2.45 -36.85
CA TYR A 40 14.61 3.14 -35.68
C TYR A 40 15.18 2.61 -34.35
N ASP A 41 16.24 1.80 -34.44
CA ASP A 41 17.01 1.30 -33.31
C ASP A 41 16.13 0.70 -32.20
N TRP A 42 15.24 -0.22 -32.60
CA TRP A 42 14.23 -0.79 -31.71
C TRP A 42 14.86 -1.50 -30.51
N ALA A 43 16.02 -2.12 -30.69
CA ALA A 43 16.78 -2.77 -29.62
C ALA A 43 17.15 -1.77 -28.50
N LYS A 44 17.68 -0.60 -28.85
CA LYS A 44 18.03 0.45 -27.88
C LYS A 44 16.80 1.01 -27.15
N LYS A 45 15.67 1.14 -27.85
CA LYS A 45 14.40 1.64 -27.29
C LYS A 45 13.69 0.66 -26.35
N ILE A 46 14.10 -0.60 -26.32
CA ILE A 46 13.62 -1.61 -25.36
C ILE A 46 14.50 -1.55 -24.11
N THR A 47 15.82 -1.54 -24.28
CA THR A 47 16.77 -1.50 -23.17
C THR A 47 16.69 -0.24 -22.33
N GLU A 48 16.27 0.90 -22.89
CA GLU A 48 16.09 2.16 -22.15
C GLU A 48 14.87 2.15 -21.19
N ASN A 49 13.96 1.17 -21.30
CA ASN A 49 12.72 1.11 -20.50
C ASN A 49 12.59 -0.14 -19.60
N ASP A 50 13.38 -1.20 -19.81
CA ASP A 50 13.18 -2.50 -19.16
C ASP A 50 13.67 -2.58 -17.70
N ASP A 51 14.57 -1.68 -17.27
CA ASP A 51 15.03 -1.65 -15.87
C ASP A 51 13.97 -1.11 -14.88
N ASN A 52 12.76 -0.75 -15.34
CA ASN A 52 11.74 -0.06 -14.53
C ASN A 52 10.36 -0.74 -14.44
N GLU A 53 10.02 -1.76 -15.25
CA GLU A 53 8.66 -2.33 -15.27
C GLU A 53 8.53 -3.70 -14.56
N GLU A 54 9.53 -4.57 -14.61
CA GLU A 54 9.42 -5.91 -14.00
C GLU A 54 9.53 -5.88 -12.46
N GLN A 55 10.28 -4.93 -11.90
CA GLN A 55 10.30 -4.66 -10.45
C GLN A 55 9.01 -3.98 -9.96
N ASN A 56 8.33 -3.22 -10.82
CA ASN A 56 7.17 -2.41 -10.45
C ASN A 56 5.87 -3.22 -10.42
N SER A 57 5.72 -4.25 -11.27
CA SER A 57 4.51 -5.12 -11.30
C SER A 57 4.31 -5.94 -10.01
N ASN A 58 5.39 -6.52 -9.46
CA ASN A 58 5.36 -7.26 -8.20
C ASN A 58 5.24 -6.33 -6.98
N GLU A 59 5.85 -5.15 -7.02
CA GLU A 59 5.72 -4.15 -5.96
C GLU A 59 4.32 -3.51 -5.93
N LEU A 60 3.72 -3.24 -7.09
CA LEU A 60 2.34 -2.77 -7.21
C LEU A 60 1.35 -3.81 -6.68
N HIS A 61 1.54 -5.10 -6.97
CA HIS A 61 0.64 -6.15 -6.48
C HIS A 61 0.73 -6.30 -4.95
N THR A 62 1.93 -6.26 -4.38
CA THR A 62 2.14 -6.36 -2.93
C THR A 62 1.69 -5.09 -2.18
N LYS A 63 1.89 -3.88 -2.74
CA LYS A 63 1.36 -2.61 -2.21
C LYS A 63 -0.16 -2.57 -2.25
N THR A 64 -0.77 -3.03 -3.35
CA THR A 64 -2.24 -3.07 -3.52
C THR A 64 -2.90 -4.03 -2.53
N VAL A 65 -2.36 -5.23 -2.36
CA VAL A 65 -2.88 -6.23 -1.40
C VAL A 65 -2.73 -5.76 0.06
N LYS A 66 -1.60 -5.12 0.42
CA LYS A 66 -1.42 -4.53 1.76
C LYS A 66 -2.43 -3.40 2.03
N ASN A 67 -2.68 -2.55 1.03
CA ASN A 67 -3.62 -1.43 1.15
C ASN A 67 -5.09 -1.91 1.28
N GLU A 68 -5.48 -2.93 0.53
CA GLU A 68 -6.80 -3.59 0.66
C GLU A 68 -7.01 -4.18 2.06
N LYS A 69 -6.00 -4.91 2.57
CA LYS A 69 -6.03 -5.45 3.94
C LYS A 69 -6.16 -4.34 4.98
N TYR A 70 -5.39 -3.26 4.83
CA TYR A 70 -5.43 -2.09 5.71
C TYR A 70 -6.83 -1.48 5.76
N LYS A 71 -7.45 -1.24 4.58
CA LYS A 71 -8.79 -0.67 4.45
C LYS A 71 -9.85 -1.57 5.08
N ARG A 72 -9.75 -2.89 4.90
CA ARG A 72 -10.68 -3.86 5.51
C ARG A 72 -10.53 -3.90 7.03
N THR A 73 -9.30 -3.96 7.54
CA THR A 73 -9.04 -3.93 8.99
C THR A 73 -9.55 -2.63 9.62
N ARG A 74 -9.27 -1.48 9.00
CA ARG A 74 -9.77 -0.17 9.45
C ARG A 74 -11.29 -0.15 9.55
N LYS A 75 -11.98 -0.60 8.49
CA LYS A 75 -13.45 -0.67 8.46
C LYS A 75 -14.02 -1.62 9.51
N ASN A 76 -13.38 -2.77 9.71
CA ASN A 76 -13.81 -3.75 10.71
C ASN A 76 -13.68 -3.20 12.14
N ILE A 77 -12.58 -2.50 12.43
CA ILE A 77 -12.38 -1.85 13.74
C ILE A 77 -13.44 -0.77 13.96
N GLU A 78 -13.64 0.10 12.97
CA GLU A 78 -14.65 1.16 13.07
C GLU A 78 -16.06 0.59 13.29
N ALA A 79 -16.46 -0.42 12.51
CA ALA A 79 -17.75 -1.06 12.65
C ALA A 79 -17.92 -1.74 14.02
N SER A 80 -16.86 -2.39 14.53
CA SER A 80 -16.87 -2.99 15.86
C SER A 80 -17.05 -1.95 16.97
N LEU A 81 -16.34 -0.83 16.90
CA LEU A 81 -16.47 0.26 17.88
C LEU A 81 -17.88 0.86 17.87
N ARG A 82 -18.45 1.11 16.68
CA ARG A 82 -19.83 1.60 16.54
C ARG A 82 -20.86 0.62 17.10
N LYS A 83 -20.70 -0.68 16.82
CA LYS A 83 -21.59 -1.74 17.33
C LYS A 83 -21.55 -1.81 18.85
N GLN A 84 -20.38 -1.71 19.48
CA GLN A 84 -20.26 -1.71 20.93
C GLN A 84 -20.92 -0.50 21.60
N LEU A 85 -20.95 0.66 20.94
CA LEU A 85 -21.68 1.82 21.44
C LEU A 85 -23.20 1.68 21.29
N GLU A 86 -23.64 1.12 20.16
CA GLU A 86 -25.05 0.84 19.90
C GLU A 86 -25.61 -0.18 20.91
N GLU A 87 -24.86 -1.25 21.21
CA GLU A 87 -25.19 -2.24 22.24
C GLU A 87 -25.29 -1.63 23.65
N LYS A 88 -24.52 -0.57 23.92
CA LYS A 88 -24.61 0.19 25.17
C LYS A 88 -25.76 1.18 25.19
N GLY A 89 -26.55 1.27 24.12
CA GLY A 89 -27.66 2.21 23.99
C GLY A 89 -27.21 3.67 23.85
N VAL A 90 -25.95 3.89 23.49
CA VAL A 90 -25.33 5.22 23.43
C VAL A 90 -25.41 5.75 21.99
N ILE A 91 -26.43 6.57 21.70
CA ILE A 91 -26.75 7.07 20.34
C ILE A 91 -26.29 8.53 20.14
N GLN A 92 -25.63 9.14 21.12
CA GLN A 92 -25.32 10.57 21.05
C GLN A 92 -24.23 10.87 20.01
N ALA A 93 -24.44 11.92 19.20
CA ALA A 93 -23.58 12.28 18.07
C ALA A 93 -22.09 12.49 18.44
N HIS A 94 -21.80 12.97 19.65
CA HIS A 94 -20.42 13.21 20.10
C HIS A 94 -19.59 11.92 20.19
N TYR A 95 -20.21 10.76 20.47
CA TYR A 95 -19.47 9.50 20.49
C TYR A 95 -19.09 9.02 19.08
N SER A 96 -19.87 9.37 18.06
CA SER A 96 -19.48 9.10 16.66
C SER A 96 -18.23 9.91 16.27
N ASP A 97 -18.11 11.13 16.77
CA ASP A 97 -16.94 11.98 16.53
C ASP A 97 -15.69 11.42 17.23
N LEU A 98 -15.83 10.99 18.49
CA LEU A 98 -14.76 10.31 19.23
C LEU A 98 -14.29 9.01 18.55
N ILE A 99 -15.19 8.26 17.91
CA ILE A 99 -14.79 7.10 17.08
C ILE A 99 -13.98 7.57 15.88
N ASN A 100 -14.40 8.63 15.18
CA ASN A 100 -13.68 9.15 14.03
C ASN A 100 -12.28 9.66 14.42
N ASP A 101 -12.16 10.31 15.57
CA ASP A 101 -10.87 10.72 16.15
C ASP A 101 -9.99 9.52 16.45
N TYR A 102 -10.55 8.47 17.08
CA TYR A 102 -9.83 7.22 17.33
C TYR A 102 -9.33 6.58 16.04
N MET A 103 -10.16 6.54 14.99
CA MET A 103 -9.77 5.99 13.68
C MET A 103 -8.68 6.82 13.02
N SER A 104 -8.71 8.15 13.17
CA SER A 104 -7.67 9.05 12.68
C SER A 104 -6.34 8.83 13.42
N LEU A 105 -6.37 8.65 14.75
CA LEU A 105 -5.19 8.30 15.52
C LEU A 105 -4.67 6.91 15.18
N TRP A 106 -5.55 5.95 14.88
CA TRP A 106 -5.14 4.62 14.40
C TRP A 106 -4.37 4.72 13.08
N ASP A 107 -4.81 5.59 12.17
CA ASP A 107 -4.09 5.84 10.90
C ASP A 107 -2.71 6.47 11.14
N VAL A 108 -2.62 7.45 12.04
CA VAL A 108 -1.34 8.07 12.44
C VAL A 108 -0.41 7.04 13.08
N LYS A 109 -0.93 6.22 14.01
CA LYS A 109 -0.18 5.14 14.67
C LYS A 109 0.47 4.20 13.65
N ASN A 110 -0.28 3.76 12.64
CA ASN A 110 0.26 2.84 11.63
C ASN A 110 1.33 3.50 10.77
N LYS A 111 1.20 4.79 10.43
CA LYS A 111 2.25 5.54 9.72
C LYS A 111 3.52 5.65 10.55
N LEU A 112 3.39 5.90 11.85
CA LEU A 112 4.53 5.96 12.77
C LEU A 112 5.22 4.58 12.90
N ILE A 113 4.44 3.50 12.98
CA ILE A 113 4.97 2.13 12.97
C ILE A 113 5.75 1.86 11.68
N ALA A 114 5.19 2.22 10.52
CA ALA A 114 5.87 2.05 9.23
C ALA A 114 7.21 2.82 9.17
N ASP A 115 7.26 4.06 9.66
CA ASP A 115 8.52 4.82 9.75
C ASP A 115 9.53 4.16 10.68
N ILE A 116 9.09 3.59 11.81
CA ILE A 116 9.98 2.88 12.74
C ILE A 116 10.49 1.58 12.13
N GLU A 117 9.67 0.85 11.38
CA GLU A 117 10.08 -0.36 10.65
C GLU A 117 11.12 -0.03 9.58
N GLU A 118 10.96 1.10 8.88
CA GLU A 118 11.86 1.53 7.81
C GLU A 118 13.18 2.11 8.33
N ARG A 119 13.11 3.05 9.29
CA ARG A 119 14.29 3.80 9.77
C ARG A 119 14.91 3.22 11.04
N GLY A 120 14.21 2.30 11.70
CA GLY A 120 14.59 1.77 13.00
C GLY A 120 14.32 2.73 14.17
N VAL A 121 14.58 2.23 15.38
CA VAL A 121 14.41 2.98 16.64
C VAL A 121 15.48 4.06 16.86
N THR A 122 16.62 3.96 16.18
CA THR A 122 17.72 4.93 16.22
C THR A 122 18.06 5.34 14.80
N VAL A 123 18.08 6.64 14.54
CA VAL A 123 18.35 7.23 13.24
C VAL A 123 19.65 8.01 13.26
N LEU A 124 20.38 7.96 12.15
CA LEU A 124 21.58 8.75 11.94
C LEU A 124 21.18 10.13 11.42
N VAL A 125 21.57 11.18 12.16
CA VAL A 125 21.33 12.57 11.78
C VAL A 125 22.68 13.20 11.46
N ALA A 126 22.81 13.72 10.24
CA ALA A 126 24.00 14.46 9.82
C ALA A 126 23.91 15.90 10.37
N ASN A 127 24.85 16.25 11.25
CA ASN A 127 25.03 17.62 11.73
C ASN A 127 26.34 18.17 11.15
N GLY A 128 26.25 18.74 9.95
CA GLY A 128 27.41 19.27 9.23
C GLY A 128 28.39 18.17 8.83
N ARG A 129 29.59 18.17 9.42
CA ARG A 129 30.65 17.18 9.12
C ARG A 129 30.58 15.89 9.95
N SER A 130 29.73 15.83 10.97
CA SER A 130 29.60 14.69 11.88
C SER A 130 28.22 14.04 11.79
N VAL A 131 28.18 12.72 11.88
CA VAL A 131 26.93 11.94 11.93
C VAL A 131 26.70 11.48 13.37
N ASN A 132 25.57 11.89 13.96
CA ASN A 132 25.20 11.53 15.32
C ASN A 132 24.02 10.55 15.31
N LYS A 133 24.01 9.61 16.26
CA LYS A 133 22.89 8.69 16.50
C LYS A 133 21.85 9.38 17.39
N LYS A 134 20.63 9.57 16.89
CA LYS A 134 19.48 10.10 17.66
C LYS A 134 18.39 9.03 17.73
N LYS A 135 17.56 9.07 18.78
CA LYS A 135 16.32 8.29 18.79
C LYS A 135 15.39 8.76 17.66
N ASN A 136 14.67 7.82 17.06
CA ASN A 136 13.65 8.14 16.07
C ASN A 136 12.48 8.86 16.76
N ASP A 137 12.16 10.08 16.31
CA ASP A 137 11.07 10.89 16.88
C ASP A 137 9.71 10.17 16.77
N SER A 138 9.53 9.33 15.75
CA SER A 138 8.33 8.51 15.56
C SER A 138 8.06 7.55 16.71
N VAL A 139 9.08 7.07 17.42
CA VAL A 139 8.92 6.19 18.60
C VAL A 139 8.25 6.94 19.74
N THR A 140 8.65 8.18 19.97
CA THR A 140 8.07 9.01 21.02
C THR A 140 6.63 9.40 20.68
N GLU A 141 6.38 9.80 19.43
CA GLU A 141 5.02 10.15 18.97
C GLU A 141 4.10 8.93 18.94
N LEU A 142 4.61 7.74 18.65
CA LEU A 142 3.84 6.50 18.69
C LEU A 142 3.30 6.23 20.10
N ASN A 143 4.13 6.38 21.12
CA ASN A 143 3.73 6.18 22.50
C ASN A 143 2.68 7.19 22.95
N LYS A 144 2.82 8.46 22.54
CA LYS A 144 1.82 9.51 22.82
C LYS A 144 0.49 9.23 22.13
N THR A 145 0.54 8.86 20.85
CA THR A 145 -0.64 8.49 20.06
C THR A 145 -1.36 7.30 20.68
N ASN A 146 -0.63 6.26 21.08
CA ASN A 146 -1.21 5.09 21.76
C ASN A 146 -1.87 5.47 23.09
N ALA A 147 -1.26 6.35 23.89
CA ALA A 147 -1.85 6.82 25.14
C ALA A 147 -3.16 7.59 24.91
N GLN A 148 -3.21 8.46 23.90
CA GLN A 148 -4.43 9.17 23.51
C GLN A 148 -5.52 8.20 23.03
N MET A 149 -5.16 7.20 22.24
CA MET A 149 -6.11 6.17 21.77
C MET A 149 -6.72 5.38 22.93
N LEU A 150 -5.91 4.97 23.92
CA LEU A 150 -6.42 4.30 25.13
C LEU A 150 -7.35 5.20 25.95
N LYS A 151 -7.03 6.49 26.03
CA LYS A 151 -7.89 7.47 26.70
C LYS A 151 -9.25 7.60 26.01
N LEU A 152 -9.28 7.68 24.68
CA LEU A 152 -10.53 7.68 23.91
C LEU A 152 -11.35 6.41 24.15
N LEU A 153 -10.74 5.23 24.15
CA LEU A 153 -11.45 3.98 24.46
C LEU A 153 -12.05 3.99 25.86
N SER A 154 -11.33 4.54 26.84
CA SER A 154 -11.81 4.71 28.21
C SER A 154 -12.99 5.69 28.29
N GLU A 155 -12.93 6.83 27.60
CA GLU A 155 -14.01 7.83 27.52
C GLU A 155 -15.26 7.31 26.80
N LEU A 156 -15.07 6.46 25.78
CA LEU A 156 -16.15 5.72 25.12
C LEU A 156 -16.73 4.60 26.01
N GLY A 157 -16.13 4.33 27.17
CA GLY A 157 -16.49 3.23 28.06
C GLY A 157 -16.25 1.85 27.44
N LEU A 158 -15.44 1.75 26.39
CA LEU A 158 -15.08 0.53 25.65
C LEU A 158 -13.83 -0.14 26.21
N ASP A 159 -13.67 -0.12 27.53
CA ASP A 159 -12.51 -0.72 28.18
C ASP A 159 -12.54 -2.26 28.01
N ALA A 160 -11.39 -2.83 27.66
CA ALA A 160 -11.18 -4.25 27.40
C ALA A 160 -11.44 -5.11 28.64
N SER A 161 -11.51 -4.50 29.82
CA SER A 161 -11.86 -5.13 31.09
C SER A 161 -13.28 -5.73 31.14
N LYS A 162 -14.16 -5.42 30.17
CA LYS A 162 -15.52 -5.99 30.07
C LYS A 162 -15.75 -6.95 28.90
N VAL A 163 -14.71 -7.33 28.14
CA VAL A 163 -14.87 -8.36 27.13
C VAL A 163 -14.95 -9.71 27.84
N GLU A 164 -16.18 -10.19 28.10
CA GLU A 164 -16.39 -11.60 28.36
C GLU A 164 -15.80 -12.35 27.17
N LYS A 165 -14.76 -13.16 27.42
CA LYS A 165 -14.27 -14.10 26.42
C LYS A 165 -15.50 -14.87 25.92
N PRO A 166 -15.73 -15.01 24.60
CA PRO A 166 -16.65 -16.04 24.16
C PRO A 166 -16.14 -17.34 24.79
N GLY A 167 -17.00 -17.97 25.60
CA GLY A 167 -16.69 -19.18 26.33
C GLY A 167 -16.03 -20.16 25.37
N GLY A 168 -14.81 -20.55 25.70
CA GLY A 168 -14.21 -21.75 25.16
C GLY A 168 -14.85 -22.92 25.87
N ASP A 169 -15.90 -23.45 25.26
CA ASP A 169 -16.61 -24.70 25.57
C ASP A 169 -17.33 -25.01 24.24
N ASP A 170 -17.13 -26.10 23.53
CA ASP A 170 -16.80 -27.46 23.96
C ASP A 170 -15.76 -28.09 23.02
N GLY A 171 -14.87 -28.89 23.59
CA GLY A 171 -14.26 -29.98 22.83
C GLY A 171 -15.31 -31.06 22.59
N ASP A 172 -15.27 -31.67 21.41
CA ASP A 172 -15.74 -33.05 21.24
C ASP A 172 -14.93 -33.76 20.16
N ASP A 173 -14.64 -35.03 20.47
CA ASP A 173 -13.87 -36.07 19.74
C ASP A 173 -14.12 -36.10 18.21
N VAL A 174 -13.22 -36.56 17.33
CA VAL A 174 -12.38 -37.79 17.32
C VAL A 174 -11.24 -37.64 16.30
#